data_AF-J3MRG0-F1
#
_entry.id   AF-J3MRG0-F1
#
_cell.length_a   1.000
_cell.length_b   1.000
_cell.length_c   1.000
_cell.angle_alpha   90.00
_cell.angle_beta   90.00
_cell.angle_gamma   90.00
#
_symmetry.space_group_name_H-M   'P 1'
#
loop_
_entity.id
_entity.type
_entity.pdbx_description
1 polymer ?
#
loop_
_entity_poly.entity_id
_entity_poly.type
_entity_poly.pdbx_seq_one_letter_code
_entity_poly.pdbx_strand_id
1 'polypeptide(L)'
;MARRACPPASPGYPLRRFNPHDCVPLLERLFSTGRDALLEELPPPRLMCTHMPLSMLPPAVVDGNSASKIIYICRDQKDRLVSMWHFRKRNGSQDLPLQEM
;
A
#
# COMPACT_ATOMS: atom_id res chain seq x y z
N MET A 1 14.49 -6.30 13.52
CA MET A 1 15.24 -6.16 12.24
C MET A 1 14.82 -7.27 11.26
N ALA A 2 13.70 -7.10 10.53
CA ALA A 2 13.13 -8.12 9.64
C ALA A 2 14.01 -8.47 8.42
N ARG A 3 14.97 -7.61 8.04
CA ARG A 3 15.92 -7.86 6.94
C ARG A 3 16.83 -9.07 7.17
N ARG A 4 17.00 -9.52 8.43
CA ARG A 4 17.80 -10.71 8.76
C ARG A 4 17.02 -12.03 8.58
N ALA A 5 15.69 -12.00 8.63
CA ALA A 5 14.87 -13.20 8.55
C ALA A 5 14.77 -13.75 7.12
N CYS A 6 14.78 -12.88 6.11
CA CYS A 6 14.68 -13.26 4.71
C CYS A 6 15.67 -12.44 3.85
N PRO A 7 16.87 -12.96 3.54
CA PRO A 7 17.79 -12.32 2.61
C PRO A 7 17.13 -12.14 1.22
N PRO A 8 17.32 -11.01 0.52
CA PRO A 8 16.69 -10.77 -0.79
C PRO A 8 17.18 -11.76 -1.88
N ALA A 9 18.36 -12.36 -1.67
CA ALA A 9 18.90 -13.41 -2.52
C ALA A 9 18.30 -14.81 -2.24
N SER A 10 17.57 -14.99 -1.12
CA SER A 10 17.03 -16.28 -0.73
C SER A 10 15.93 -16.76 -1.68
N PRO A 11 15.89 -18.04 -2.09
CA PRO A 11 14.81 -18.61 -2.90
C PRO A 11 13.42 -18.55 -2.25
N GLY A 12 13.38 -18.41 -0.93
CA GLY A 12 12.15 -18.27 -0.14
C GLY A 12 11.67 -16.83 0.04
N TYR A 13 12.33 -15.85 -0.58
CA TYR A 13 11.97 -14.44 -0.40
C TYR A 13 10.58 -14.13 -1.00
N PRO A 14 9.66 -13.48 -0.25
CA PRO A 14 8.28 -13.27 -0.69
C PRO A 14 8.13 -12.58 -2.05
N LEU A 15 8.93 -11.54 -2.34
CA LEU A 15 8.86 -10.83 -3.62
C LEU A 15 9.31 -11.65 -4.84
N ARG A 16 9.88 -12.84 -4.65
CA ARG A 16 10.20 -13.77 -5.75
C ARG A 16 9.03 -14.69 -6.11
N ARG A 17 8.05 -14.82 -5.23
CA ARG A 17 6.92 -15.76 -5.39
C ARG A 17 5.57 -15.06 -5.48
N PHE A 18 5.45 -13.89 -4.85
CA PHE A 18 4.21 -13.12 -4.77
C PHE A 18 4.37 -11.75 -5.40
N ASN A 19 3.26 -11.16 -5.83
CA ASN A 19 3.26 -9.76 -6.22
C ASN A 19 3.57 -8.90 -4.99
N PRO A 20 4.31 -7.77 -5.13
CA PRO A 20 4.50 -6.83 -4.03
C PRO A 20 3.20 -6.39 -3.34
N HIS A 21 2.09 -6.27 -4.10
CA HIS A 21 0.77 -5.92 -3.56
C HIS A 21 0.13 -7.04 -2.73
N ASP A 22 0.56 -8.29 -2.89
CA ASP A 22 0.15 -9.40 -2.02
C ASP A 22 1.02 -9.46 -0.75
N CYS A 23 2.27 -9.01 -0.85
CA CYS A 23 3.19 -8.93 0.29
C CYS A 23 2.86 -7.78 1.24
N VAL A 24 2.33 -6.67 0.71
CA VAL A 24 1.98 -5.47 1.47
C VAL A 24 0.53 -5.10 1.14
N PRO A 25 -0.42 -5.46 2.01
CA PRO A 25 -1.84 -5.25 1.71
C PRO A 25 -2.20 -3.77 1.73
N LEU A 26 -3.09 -3.41 0.79
CA LEU A 26 -3.68 -2.08 0.68
C LEU A 26 -4.93 -1.98 1.57
N LEU A 27 -4.92 -1.05 2.53
CA LEU A 27 -5.99 -0.90 3.51
C LEU A 27 -7.37 -0.69 2.86
N GLU A 28 -7.47 0.20 1.86
CA GLU A 28 -8.74 0.48 1.17
C GLU A 28 -9.35 -0.78 0.55
N ARG A 29 -8.51 -1.65 0.00
CA ARG A 29 -8.96 -2.91 -0.60
C ARG A 29 -9.40 -3.91 0.48
N LEU A 30 -8.68 -3.99 1.60
CA LEU A 30 -9.06 -4.86 2.70
C LEU A 30 -10.41 -4.47 3.30
N PHE A 31 -10.59 -3.18 3.60
CA PHE A 31 -11.84 -2.68 4.17
C PHE A 31 -13.02 -2.78 3.18
N SER A 32 -12.83 -2.44 1.90
CA SER A 32 -13.90 -2.57 0.90
C SER A 32 -14.35 -4.00 0.63
N THR A 33 -13.48 -4.99 0.87
CA THR A 33 -13.81 -6.42 0.69
C THR A 33 -14.17 -7.13 1.99
N GLY A 34 -14.22 -6.43 3.14
CA GLY A 34 -14.52 -7.02 4.44
C GLY A 34 -13.47 -8.03 4.91
N ARG A 35 -12.20 -7.84 4.53
CA ARG A 35 -11.07 -8.72 4.87
C ARG A 35 -10.11 -8.07 5.88
N ASP A 36 -10.61 -7.15 6.69
CA ASP A 36 -9.87 -6.43 7.71
C ASP A 36 -9.28 -7.34 8.81
N ALA A 37 -9.90 -8.49 9.07
CA ALA A 37 -9.37 -9.51 9.99
C ALA A 37 -7.93 -9.97 9.65
N LEU A 38 -7.53 -9.91 8.37
CA LEU A 38 -6.17 -10.24 7.94
C LEU A 38 -5.10 -9.34 8.58
N LEU A 39 -5.46 -8.12 9.01
CA LEU A 39 -4.53 -7.21 9.68
C LEU A 39 -4.07 -7.74 11.04
N GLU A 40 -4.96 -8.43 11.75
CA GLU A 40 -4.65 -9.03 13.06
C GLU A 40 -3.82 -10.31 12.92
N GLU A 41 -3.95 -11.02 11.79
CA GLU A 41 -3.16 -12.23 11.49
C GLU A 41 -1.69 -11.93 11.15
N LEU A 42 -1.37 -10.69 10.76
CA LEU A 42 -0.01 -10.32 10.35
C LEU A 42 0.96 -10.28 11.55
N PRO A 43 2.10 -10.98 11.47
CA PRO A 43 3.08 -10.97 12.54
C PRO A 43 3.73 -9.58 12.69
N PRO A 44 4.04 -9.13 13.92
CA PRO A 44 4.77 -7.89 14.14
C PRO A 44 6.25 -8.02 13.67
N PRO A 45 6.84 -6.98 13.05
CA PRO A 45 6.23 -5.71 12.67
C PRO A 45 5.33 -5.83 11.43
N ARG A 46 4.11 -5.27 11.51
CA ARG A 46 3.15 -5.25 10.41
C ARG A 46 3.54 -4.21 9.37
N LEU A 47 3.45 -4.58 8.10
CA LEU A 47 3.67 -3.69 6.96
C LEU A 47 2.39 -3.62 6.12
N MET A 48 1.92 -2.41 5.88
CA MET A 48 0.68 -2.13 5.15
C MET A 48 0.83 -0.83 4.35
N CYS A 49 0.01 -0.64 3.32
CA CYS A 49 0.00 0.57 2.51
C CYS A 49 -1.41 1.17 2.41
N THR A 50 -1.47 2.47 2.14
CA THR A 50 -2.71 3.23 2.00
C THR A 50 -2.46 4.47 1.15
N HIS A 51 -3.47 4.88 0.40
CA HIS A 51 -3.56 6.17 -0.29
C HIS A 51 -4.40 7.19 0.48
N MET A 52 -4.95 6.82 1.65
CA MET A 52 -5.71 7.74 2.50
C MET A 52 -4.87 8.93 2.94
N PRO A 53 -5.48 10.14 3.03
CA PRO A 53 -4.82 11.29 3.62
C PRO A 53 -4.52 11.01 5.10
N LEU A 54 -3.45 11.63 5.62
CA LEU A 54 -3.01 11.47 7.00
C LEU A 54 -4.13 11.73 8.03
N SER A 55 -5.02 12.67 7.73
CA SER A 55 -6.16 13.04 8.59
C SER A 55 -7.23 11.96 8.73
N MET A 56 -7.28 10.97 7.83
CA MET A 56 -8.21 9.83 7.92
C MET A 56 -7.60 8.64 8.67
N LEU A 57 -6.30 8.69 8.98
CA LEU A 57 -5.66 7.61 9.73
C LEU A 57 -6.06 7.69 11.21
N PRO A 58 -6.19 6.55 11.90
CA PRO A 58 -6.50 6.55 13.33
C PRO A 58 -5.46 7.35 14.11
N PRO A 59 -5.88 8.16 15.11
CA PRO A 59 -4.95 8.92 15.95
C PRO A 59 -3.85 8.05 16.54
N ALA A 60 -4.19 6.83 16.95
CA ALA A 60 -3.23 5.84 17.47
C ALA A 60 -2.07 5.47 16.52
N VAL A 61 -2.20 5.73 15.21
CA VAL A 61 -1.12 5.52 14.22
C VAL A 61 -0.30 6.81 14.01
N VAL A 62 -0.94 7.97 14.16
CA VAL A 62 -0.35 9.30 13.91
C VAL A 62 0.34 9.85 15.17
N ASP A 63 -0.14 9.47 16.35
CA ASP A 63 0.38 9.91 17.63
C ASP A 63 1.84 9.49 17.77
N GLY A 64 2.69 10.46 18.12
CA GLY A 64 4.15 10.27 18.24
C GLY A 64 4.57 9.31 19.36
N ASN A 65 3.63 8.86 20.18
CA ASN A 65 3.85 7.85 21.21
C ASN A 65 3.57 6.41 20.72
N SER A 66 3.13 6.25 19.46
CA SER A 66 2.92 4.94 18.85
C SER A 66 4.25 4.31 18.39
N ALA A 67 4.33 2.98 18.43
CA ALA A 67 5.48 2.25 17.88
C ALA A 67 5.48 2.18 16.32
N SER A 68 4.47 2.78 15.70
CA SER A 68 4.22 2.75 14.26
C SER A 68 5.08 3.79 13.52
N LYS A 69 5.46 3.49 12.28
CA LYS A 69 6.24 4.40 11.43
C LYS A 69 5.50 4.63 10.12
N ILE A 70 5.33 5.89 9.74
CA ILE A 70 4.70 6.29 8.49
C ILE A 70 5.78 6.63 7.46
N ILE A 71 5.70 6.02 6.28
CA ILE A 71 6.58 6.32 5.15
C ILE A 71 5.70 6.87 4.03
N TYR A 72 5.88 8.16 3.71
CA TYR A 72 5.14 8.82 2.64
C TYR A 72 5.98 8.89 1.36
N ILE A 73 5.42 8.43 0.24
CA ILE A 73 6.08 8.41 -1.06
C ILE A 73 5.35 9.40 -1.98
N CYS A 74 6.06 10.43 -2.41
CA CYS A 74 5.57 11.42 -3.37
C CYS A 74 6.08 11.13 -4.78
N ARG A 75 5.30 11.58 -5.76
CA ARG A 75 5.70 11.71 -7.17
C ARG A 75 5.25 13.07 -7.68
N ASP A 76 5.94 13.60 -8.70
CA ASP A 76 5.46 14.79 -9.42
C ASP A 76 4.02 14.57 -9.92
N GLN A 77 3.21 15.63 -9.84
CA GLN A 77 1.76 15.54 -10.08
C GLN A 77 1.44 15.18 -11.54
N LYS A 78 2.20 15.69 -12.51
CA LYS A 78 2.00 15.38 -13.94
C LYS A 78 2.31 13.91 -14.21
N ASP A 79 3.37 13.44 -13.56
CA ASP A 79 3.83 12.06 -13.59
C ASP A 79 2.83 11.07 -12.97
N ARG A 80 2.20 11.46 -11.85
CA ARG A 80 1.10 10.72 -11.22
C ARG A 80 -0.10 10.63 -12.14
N LEU A 81 -0.48 11.74 -12.80
CA LEU A 81 -1.61 11.80 -13.73
C LEU A 81 -1.43 10.84 -14.91
N VAL A 82 -0.27 10.90 -15.58
CA VAL A 82 0.06 10.01 -16.70
C VAL A 82 0.05 8.55 -16.26
N SER A 83 0.64 8.25 -15.10
CA SER A 83 0.63 6.89 -14.53
C SER A 83 -0.79 6.37 -14.27
N MET A 84 -1.65 7.22 -13.70
CA MET A 84 -3.05 6.88 -13.43
C MET A 84 -3.83 6.63 -14.73
N TRP A 85 -3.61 7.45 -15.76
CA TRP A 85 -4.24 7.30 -17.06
C TRP A 85 -3.92 5.93 -17.68
N HIS A 86 -2.63 5.57 -17.73
CA HIS A 86 -2.21 4.27 -18.24
C HIS A 86 -2.77 3.10 -17.41
N PHE A 87 -2.80 3.23 -16.08
CA PHE A 87 -3.33 2.21 -15.19
C PHE A 87 -4.84 1.98 -15.42
N ARG A 88 -5.64 3.06 -15.50
CA ARG A 88 -7.08 3.00 -15.77
C ARG A 88 -7.38 2.41 -17.15
N LYS A 89 -6.65 2.87 -18.18
CA LYS A 89 -6.80 2.37 -19.55
C LYS A 89 -6.54 0.87 -19.66
N ARG A 90 -5.50 0.37 -18.99
CA ARG A 90 -5.20 -1.08 -18.95
C ARG A 90 -6.29 -1.89 -18.25
N ASN A 91 -6.96 -1.31 -17.27
CA ASN A 91 -8.01 -1.97 -16.48
C ASN A 91 -9.42 -1.77 -17.07
N GLY A 92 -9.54 -1.23 -18.29
CA GLY A 92 -10.82 -1.08 -18.99
C GLY A 92 -11.77 -0.04 -18.37
N SER A 93 -11.26 0.87 -17.55
CA SER A 93 -12.04 2.01 -17.06
C SER A 93 -12.31 2.98 -18.22
N GLN A 94 -13.52 3.56 -18.29
CA GLN A 94 -13.86 4.57 -19.29
C GLN A 94 -12.86 5.74 -19.22
N ASP A 95 -12.56 6.34 -20.38
CA ASP A 95 -11.73 7.53 -20.48
C ASP A 95 -12.42 8.70 -19.75
N LEU A 96 -12.08 8.89 -18.48
CA LEU A 96 -12.46 10.09 -17.74
C LEU A 96 -11.67 11.27 -18.31
N PRO A 97 -12.32 12.41 -18.62
CA PRO A 97 -11.63 13.59 -19.10
C PRO A 97 -10.59 14.06 -18.08
N LEU A 98 -9.49 14.67 -18.55
CA LEU A 98 -8.37 15.11 -17.69
C LEU A 98 -8.82 16.07 -16.57
N GLN A 99 -9.91 16.81 -16.77
CA GLN A 99 -10.52 17.68 -15.77
C GLN A 99 -11.15 16.93 -14.59
N GLU A 100 -11.47 15.64 -14.75
CA GLU A 100 -12.04 14.77 -13.71
C GLU A 100 -10.99 13.82 -13.08
N MET A 101 -9.71 13.96 -13.46
CA MET A 101 -8.58 13.16 -12.97
C MET A 101 -7.70 13.95 -12.00
#